data_AF-A0A3P7IF74-F1
#
_entry.id   AF-A0A3P7IF74-F1
#
_cell.length_a   1.000
_cell.length_b   1.000
_cell.length_c   1.000
_cell.angle_alpha   90.00
_cell.angle_beta   90.00
_cell.angle_gamma   90.00
#
_symmetry.space_group_name_H-M   'P 1'
#
loop_
_entity.id
_entity.type
_entity.pdbx_description
1 polymer ?
#
loop_
_entity_poly.entity_id
_entity_poly.type
_entity_poly.pdbx_seq_one_letter_code
_entity_poly.pdbx_strand_id
1 'polypeptide(L)'
;MLLERHFAGIYDTESRGDVLIKGKGVMETYWVHGRRGEHTNTYLEADDLDERSVLGSEACKPIDETIIAAADNPLYREYLLQNA
;
A
#
# COMPACT_ATOMS: atom_id res chain seq x y z
N MET A 1 -3.62 -5.97 15.48
CA MET A 1 -2.77 -4.82 15.07
C MET A 1 -3.63 -3.59 14.72
N LEU A 2 -3.10 -2.36 14.56
CA LEU A 2 -3.89 -1.14 14.26
C LEU A 2 -4.70 -1.30 12.96
N LEU A 3 -4.06 -1.85 11.93
CA LEU A 3 -4.67 -2.11 10.62
C LEU A 3 -5.86 -3.06 10.72
N GLU A 4 -5.71 -4.18 11.41
CA GLU A 4 -6.80 -5.15 11.60
C GLU A 4 -7.96 -4.57 12.43
N ARG A 5 -7.69 -3.68 13.38
CA ARG A 5 -8.73 -3.13 14.27
C ARG A 5 -9.58 -2.07 13.59
N HIS A 6 -8.98 -1.19 12.79
CA HIS A 6 -9.66 -0.05 12.19
C HIS A 6 -9.92 -0.19 10.69
N PHE A 7 -9.19 -1.09 10.01
CA PHE A 7 -9.24 -1.27 8.56
C PHE A 7 -9.34 -2.76 8.17
N ALA A 8 -10.06 -3.55 8.96
CA ALA A 8 -10.23 -4.99 8.76
C ALA A 8 -10.68 -5.31 7.33
N GLY A 9 -9.90 -6.14 6.62
CA GLY A 9 -10.22 -6.59 5.27
C GLY A 9 -10.13 -5.52 4.18
N ILE A 10 -9.68 -4.30 4.50
CA ILE A 10 -9.53 -3.21 3.53
C ILE A 10 -8.20 -3.31 2.79
N TYR A 11 -7.14 -3.73 3.47
CA TYR A 11 -5.80 -3.87 2.88
C TYR A 11 -5.41 -5.34 2.79
N ASP A 12 -4.69 -5.67 1.73
CA ASP A 12 -4.02 -6.95 1.61
C ASP A 12 -2.64 -6.87 2.28
N THR A 13 -2.39 -7.76 3.23
CA THR A 13 -1.20 -7.72 4.07
C THR A 13 -0.60 -9.10 4.23
N GLU A 14 0.72 -9.18 4.20
CA GLU A 14 1.48 -10.41 4.38
C GLU A 14 2.43 -10.29 5.56
N SER A 15 2.50 -11.33 6.39
CA SER A 15 3.46 -11.37 7.50
C SER A 15 4.89 -11.36 6.96
N ARG A 16 5.67 -10.37 7.39
CA ARG A 16 7.12 -10.30 7.13
C ARG A 16 7.91 -11.01 8.24
N GLY A 17 7.39 -10.97 9.46
CA GLY A 17 8.02 -11.54 10.66
C GLY A 17 8.55 -10.50 11.64
N ASP A 18 9.36 -10.96 12.60
CA ASP A 18 9.81 -10.19 13.75
C ASP A 18 11.07 -9.34 13.46
N VAL A 19 11.03 -8.06 13.81
CA VAL A 19 12.13 -7.10 13.63
C VAL A 19 12.50 -6.46 14.96
N LEU A 20 13.80 -6.39 15.26
CA LEU A 20 14.30 -5.67 16.43
C LEU A 20 14.30 -4.15 16.18
N ILE A 21 13.40 -3.43 16.85
CA ILE A 21 13.28 -1.98 16.79
C ILE A 21 13.99 -1.35 17.99
N LYS A 22 14.97 -0.48 17.71
CA LYS A 22 15.74 0.23 18.74
C LYS A 22 14.80 0.99 19.68
N GLY A 23 14.90 0.74 20.99
CA GLY A 23 14.08 1.38 22.01
C GLY A 23 12.63 0.88 22.10
N LYS A 24 12.20 -0.08 21.26
CA LYS A 24 10.87 -0.74 21.35
C LYS A 24 10.94 -2.25 21.55
N GLY A 25 12.09 -2.87 21.28
CA GLY A 25 12.25 -4.32 21.35
C GLY A 25 11.87 -5.00 20.04
N VAL A 26 11.55 -6.29 20.11
CA VAL A 26 11.12 -7.06 18.94
C VAL A 26 9.67 -6.72 18.62
N MET A 27 9.38 -6.48 17.34
CA MET A 27 8.05 -6.16 16.86
C MET A 27 7.75 -6.96 15.60
N GLU A 28 6.58 -7.58 15.56
CA GLU A 28 6.06 -8.25 14.38
C GLU A 28 5.74 -7.22 13.28
N THR A 29 6.12 -7.52 12.04
CA THR A 29 5.99 -6.62 10.89
C THR A 29 5.33 -7.29 9.70
N TYR A 30 4.70 -6.48 8.85
CA TYR A 30 3.87 -6.93 7.74
C TYR A 30 4.13 -6.06 6.51
N TRP A 31 4.09 -6.67 5.34
CA TRP A 31 4.02 -5.97 4.05
C TRP A 31 2.57 -5.59 3.75
N VAL A 32 2.37 -4.45 3.09
CA VAL A 32 1.06 -4.02 2.58
C VAL A 32 1.18 -3.99 1.06
N HIS A 33 0.43 -4.87 0.39
CA HIS A 33 0.50 -5.02 -1.06
C HIS A 33 -0.40 -4.02 -1.80
N GLY A 34 -1.48 -3.59 -1.14
CA GLY A 34 -2.42 -2.62 -1.68
C GLY A 34 -3.76 -2.68 -0.97
N ARG A 35 -4.72 -1.90 -1.48
CA ARG A 35 -6.10 -1.93 -1.00
C ARG A 35 -6.86 -3.03 -1.73
N ARG A 36 -7.56 -3.87 -0.98
CA ARG A 36 -8.30 -5.01 -1.50
C ARG A 36 -9.46 -4.52 -2.38
N GLY A 37 -9.52 -5.00 -3.62
CA GLY A 37 -10.52 -4.60 -4.62
C GLY A 37 -10.13 -3.37 -5.44
N GLU A 38 -9.01 -2.72 -5.14
CA GLU A 38 -8.39 -1.72 -6.00
C GLU A 38 -7.33 -2.44 -6.85
N HIS A 39 -7.54 -2.52 -8.16
CA HIS A 39 -6.50 -3.02 -9.08
C HIS A 39 -5.40 -1.97 -9.20
N THR A 40 -4.56 -1.87 -8.18
CA THR A 40 -3.28 -1.17 -8.35
C THR A 40 -2.38 -2.12 -9.10
N ASN A 41 -1.98 -1.75 -10.33
CA ASN A 41 -0.88 -2.38 -11.04
C ASN A 41 0.41 -2.15 -10.25
N THR A 42 0.59 -2.83 -9.12
CA THR A 42 1.80 -2.77 -8.32
C THR A 42 2.77 -3.83 -8.82
N TYR A 43 3.84 -3.33 -9.43
CA TYR A 43 5.12 -3.98 -9.75
C TYR A 43 5.01 -5.44 -10.22
N LEU A 44 4.59 -5.62 -11.47
CA LEU A 44 4.98 -6.81 -12.21
C LEU A 44 6.51 -6.82 -12.32
N GLU A 45 7.13 -7.84 -11.72
CA GLU A 45 8.49 -8.23 -12.09
C GLU A 45 8.52 -8.45 -13.61
N ALA A 46 9.58 -7.95 -14.24
CA ALA A 46 9.66 -7.75 -15.68
C ALA A 46 9.76 -9.04 -16.53
N ASP A 47 9.52 -10.23 -15.96
CA ASP A 47 9.94 -11.49 -16.58
C ASP A 47 8.82 -12.47 -16.99
N ASP A 48 7.54 -12.26 -16.62
CA ASP A 48 6.45 -13.23 -16.90
C ASP A 48 5.18 -12.63 -17.55
N LEU A 49 5.29 -11.93 -18.69
CA LEU A 49 4.11 -11.52 -19.48
C LEU A 49 3.78 -12.53 -20.59
N ASP A 50 2.79 -13.38 -20.34
CA ASP A 50 2.03 -14.10 -21.37
C ASP A 50 1.14 -13.10 -22.14
N GLU A 51 1.32 -13.06 -23.46
CA GLU A 51 0.73 -12.11 -24.41
C GLU A 51 -0.78 -12.35 -24.63
N ARG A 52 -1.65 -12.18 -23.62
CA ARG A 52 -3.10 -12.24 -23.92
C ARG A 52 -4.07 -11.55 -22.97
N SER A 53 -3.95 -10.24 -22.78
CA SER A 53 -5.13 -9.35 -22.70
C SER A 53 -4.73 -7.88 -22.70
N VAL A 54 -4.54 -7.33 -23.90
CA VAL A 54 -4.47 -5.89 -24.15
C VAL A 54 -5.89 -5.35 -24.16
N LEU A 55 -6.30 -4.64 -23.10
CA LEU A 55 -7.21 -3.49 -23.21
C LEU A 55 -6.88 -2.46 -22.10
N GLY A 56 -5.99 -1.52 -22.45
CA GLY A 56 -5.98 -0.16 -21.89
C GLY A 56 -5.10 0.11 -20.66
N SER A 57 -3.79 -0.18 -20.72
CA SER A 57 -2.83 0.31 -19.72
C SER A 57 -2.12 1.58 -20.24
N GLU A 58 -2.62 2.76 -19.88
CA GLU A 58 -1.77 3.96 -19.91
C GLU A 58 -0.68 3.78 -18.84
N ALA A 59 0.58 3.94 -19.25
CA ALA A 59 1.76 3.64 -18.45
C ALA A 59 1.70 4.26 -17.04
N CYS A 60 1.99 3.45 -16.01
CA CYS A 60 2.02 3.90 -14.62
C CYS A 60 3.18 4.88 -14.44
N LYS A 61 2.85 6.16 -14.25
CA LYS A 61 3.82 7.22 -13.98
C LYS A 61 4.40 7.03 -12.58
N PRO A 62 5.67 7.44 -12.32
CA PRO A 62 6.25 7.43 -10.98
C PRO A 62 5.30 8.12 -9.99
N ILE A 63 5.24 7.60 -8.76
CA ILE A 63 4.35 8.10 -7.70
C ILE A 63 4.69 9.58 -7.46
N ASP A 64 3.89 10.44 -8.07
CA ASP A 64 3.98 11.88 -7.91
C ASP A 64 3.35 12.22 -6.55
N GLU A 65 4.06 12.97 -5.71
CA GLU A 65 3.55 13.43 -4.41
C GLU A 65 2.21 14.19 -4.54
N THR A 66 1.95 14.77 -5.72
CA THR A 66 0.67 15.40 -6.04
C THR A 66 -0.48 14.40 -6.22
N ILE A 67 -0.22 13.14 -6.57
CA ILE A 67 -1.24 12.07 -6.65
C ILE A 67 -1.68 11.64 -5.25
N ILE A 68 -0.78 11.60 -4.27
CA ILE A 68 -1.14 11.28 -2.88
C ILE A 68 -1.99 12.40 -2.27
N ALA A 69 -1.68 13.66 -2.59
CA ALA A 69 -2.47 14.82 -2.17
C ALA A 69 -3.83 14.91 -2.91
N ALA A 70 -3.90 14.46 -4.17
CA ALA A 70 -5.12 14.41 -4.96
C ALA A 70 -6.00 13.18 -4.67
N ALA A 71 -5.41 12.10 -4.15
CA ALA A 71 -6.14 10.96 -3.66
C ALA A 71 -6.96 11.40 -2.45
N ASP A 72 -8.27 11.21 -2.52
CA ASP A 72 -9.21 11.45 -1.42
C ASP A 72 -8.98 10.38 -0.33
N ASN A 73 -7.79 10.37 0.27
CA ASN A 73 -7.34 9.42 1.25
C ASN A 73 -7.66 9.97 2.65
N PRO A 74 -8.65 9.40 3.34
CA PRO A 74 -9.09 9.91 4.64
C PRO A 74 -7.99 9.85 5.71
N LEU A 75 -7.06 8.89 5.60
CA LEU A 75 -5.93 8.77 6.54
C LEU A 75 -4.93 9.92 6.39
N TYR A 76 -4.68 10.35 5.16
CA TYR A 76 -3.78 11.47 4.90
C TYR A 76 -4.37 12.78 5.42
N ARG A 77 -5.69 12.97 5.28
CA ARG A 77 -6.41 14.10 5.87
C ARG A 77 -6.33 14.12 7.39
N GLU A 78 -6.58 12.98 8.05
CA GLU A 78 -6.48 12.88 9.50
C GLU A 78 -5.06 13.16 10.02
N TYR A 79 -4.04 12.66 9.35
CA TYR A 79 -2.65 12.95 9.68
C TYR A 79 -2.34 14.45 9.61
N LEU A 80 -2.80 15.13 8.56
CA LEU A 80 -2.62 16.58 8.44
C LEU A 80 -3.32 17.33 9.58
N LEU A 81 -4.53 16.94 9.97
CA LEU A 81 -5.27 17.55 11.09
C LEU A 81 -4.58 17.36 12.44
N GLN A 82 -3.92 16.22 12.65
CA GLN A 82 -3.24 15.92 13.91
C GLN A 82 -1.89 16.64 14.05
N ASN A 83 -1.29 17.08 12.94
CA ASN A 83 0.06 17.65 12.90
C ASN A 83 0.10 19.09 12.34
N ALA A 84 -1.06 19.77 12.28
CA ALA A 84 -1.20 21.17 11.89
C ALA A 84 -0.93 22.14 13.05
#